data_AF-A0AB32U428-F1
#
_entry.id   AF-A0AB32U428-F1
#
_cell.length_a   1.000
_cell.length_b   1.000
_cell.length_c   1.000
_cell.angle_alpha   90.00
_cell.angle_beta   90.00
_cell.angle_gamma   90.00
#
_symmetry.space_group_name_H-M   'P 1'
#
loop_
_entity.id
_entity.type
_entity.pdbx_description
1 polymer ?
#
loop_
_entity_poly.entity_id
_entity_poly.type
_entity_poly.pdbx_seq_one_letter_code
_entity_poly.pdbx_strand_id
1 'polypeptide(L)'
;MKSQADGWTFYQSSFYLISSGRKSWNESRRDCKDRGTDLLIVNNREEQIIISQESSTEHLMLICRFIFWADKEPNSNGQEEDCALAESSGWSDYPCSSTFKWVCEAAIFI
;
A
#
# COMPACT_ATOMS: atom_id res chain seq x y z
N MET A 1 -1.66 -20.87 1.27
CA MET A 1 -3.12 -20.90 1.00
C MET A 1 -3.64 -19.50 1.29
N LYS A 2 -4.27 -18.82 0.33
CA LYS A 2 -4.96 -17.54 0.61
C LYS A 2 -6.26 -17.91 1.34
N SER A 3 -6.43 -17.49 2.60
CA SER A 3 -7.73 -17.57 3.29
C SER A 3 -8.33 -16.17 3.36
N GLN A 4 -9.61 -16.04 3.00
CA GLN A 4 -10.33 -14.78 3.06
C GLN A 4 -11.31 -14.81 4.23
N ALA A 5 -11.21 -13.85 5.14
CA ALA A 5 -12.15 -13.66 6.25
C ALA A 5 -12.52 -12.18 6.33
N ASP A 6 -13.80 -11.83 6.21
CA ASP A 6 -14.31 -10.45 6.33
C ASP A 6 -13.54 -9.41 5.50
N GLY A 7 -13.13 -9.79 4.27
CA GLY A 7 -12.36 -8.93 3.35
C GLY A 7 -10.83 -8.98 3.55
N TRP A 8 -10.35 -9.53 4.66
CA TRP A 8 -8.92 -9.75 4.89
C TRP A 8 -8.42 -10.97 4.13
N THR A 9 -7.26 -10.85 3.50
CA THR A 9 -6.54 -11.95 2.86
C THR A 9 -5.33 -12.31 3.70
N PHE A 10 -5.21 -13.57 4.09
CA PHE A 10 -4.00 -14.07 4.75
C PHE A 10 -2.94 -14.49 3.73
N TYR A 11 -1.72 -14.02 3.91
CA TYR A 11 -0.56 -14.48 3.14
C TYR A 11 0.70 -14.50 4.02
N GLN A 12 1.40 -15.64 3.98
CA GLN A 12 2.54 -15.96 4.84
C GLN A 12 2.23 -15.83 6.33
N SER A 13 2.53 -14.68 6.93
CA SER A 13 2.38 -14.39 8.36
C SER A 13 1.66 -13.06 8.61
N SER A 14 0.99 -12.50 7.60
CA SER A 14 0.27 -11.23 7.71
C SER A 14 -1.13 -11.34 7.09
N PHE A 15 -2.06 -10.55 7.62
CA PHE A 15 -3.36 -10.30 7.01
C PHE A 15 -3.35 -8.95 6.29
N TYR A 16 -3.93 -8.92 5.09
CA TYR A 16 -3.99 -7.74 4.24
C TYR A 16 -5.44 -7.37 3.96
N LEU A 17 -5.80 -6.08 4.10
CA LEU A 17 -7.11 -5.55 3.75
C LEU A 17 -6.95 -4.46 2.70
N ILE A 18 -7.52 -4.68 1.52
CA ILE A 18 -7.59 -3.68 0.45
C ILE A 18 -8.87 -2.88 0.62
N SER A 19 -8.77 -1.55 0.60
CA SER A 19 -9.92 -0.67 0.78
C SER A 19 -10.93 -0.78 -0.35
N SER A 20 -12.22 -0.65 -0.01
CA SER A 20 -13.30 -0.52 -1.00
C SER A 20 -13.44 0.90 -1.54
N GLY A 21 -13.00 1.92 -0.79
CA GLY A 21 -13.05 3.34 -1.14
C GLY A 21 -11.66 3.96 -1.34
N ARG A 22 -11.63 5.29 -1.49
CA ARG A 22 -10.40 6.09 -1.67
C ARG A 22 -10.26 7.13 -0.57
N LYS A 23 -9.03 7.37 -0.10
CA LYS A 23 -8.69 8.30 1.00
C LYS A 23 -7.31 8.91 0.77
N SER A 24 -7.04 10.05 1.41
CA SER A 24 -5.69 10.63 1.46
C SER A 24 -4.74 9.79 2.33
N TRP A 25 -3.43 10.01 2.23
CA TRP A 25 -2.44 9.20 2.98
C TRP A 25 -2.69 9.19 4.48
N ASN A 26 -2.93 10.37 5.05
CA ASN A 26 -3.21 10.52 6.48
C ASN A 26 -4.50 9.82 6.90
N GLU A 27 -5.55 9.89 6.08
CA GLU A 27 -6.84 9.25 6.38
C GLU A 27 -6.78 7.73 6.22
N SER A 28 -6.07 7.23 5.21
CA SER A 28 -5.86 5.79 4.98
C SER A 28 -5.06 5.16 6.09
N ARG A 29 -3.94 5.81 6.50
CA ARG A 29 -3.15 5.33 7.63
C ARG A 29 -3.95 5.35 8.92
N ARG A 30 -4.76 6.39 9.15
CA ARG A 30 -5.67 6.46 10.30
C ARG A 30 -6.70 5.32 10.27
N ASP A 31 -7.32 5.04 9.13
CA ASP A 31 -8.27 3.93 8.99
C ASP A 31 -7.63 2.58 9.37
N CYS A 32 -6.40 2.31 8.95
CA CYS A 32 -5.69 1.09 9.38
C CYS A 32 -5.40 1.10 10.89
N LYS A 33 -4.94 2.24 11.44
CA LYS A 33 -4.67 2.37 12.88
C LYS A 33 -5.92 2.18 13.73
N ASP A 34 -7.06 2.70 13.31
CA ASP A 34 -8.35 2.54 13.99
C ASP A 34 -8.83 1.08 13.98
N ARG A 35 -8.35 0.26 13.03
CA ARG A 35 -8.57 -1.21 12.97
C ARG A 35 -7.53 -2.02 13.77
N GLY A 36 -6.59 -1.36 14.45
CA GLY A 36 -5.51 -2.01 15.19
C GLY A 36 -4.34 -2.48 14.31
N THR A 37 -4.18 -1.93 13.11
CA THR A 37 -3.15 -2.33 12.12
C THR A 37 -2.32 -1.12 11.67
N ASP A 38 -1.58 -1.21 10.55
CA ASP A 38 -0.97 -0.05 9.89
C ASP A 38 -1.17 -0.14 8.37
N LEU A 39 -0.90 0.96 7.68
CA LEU A 39 -0.76 0.95 6.23
C LEU A 39 0.39 0.00 5.85
N LEU A 40 0.21 -0.80 4.80
CA LEU A 40 1.17 -1.83 4.37
C LEU A 40 2.58 -1.23 4.19
N ILE A 41 3.54 -1.81 4.90
CA ILE A 41 4.96 -1.47 4.79
C ILE A 41 5.63 -2.51 3.90
N VAL A 42 5.78 -2.21 2.61
CA VAL A 42 6.46 -3.14 1.70
C VAL A 42 7.95 -3.16 2.03
N ASN A 43 8.39 -4.26 2.61
CA ASN A 43 9.71 -4.49 3.19
C ASN A 43 10.52 -5.58 2.47
N ASN A 44 9.90 -6.36 1.57
CA ASN A 44 10.54 -7.43 0.81
C ASN A 44 9.91 -7.62 -0.59
N ARG A 45 10.48 -8.53 -1.39
CA ARG A 45 10.01 -8.81 -2.76
C ARG A 45 8.70 -9.60 -2.77
N GLU A 46 8.45 -10.41 -1.75
CA GLU A 46 7.26 -11.23 -1.63
C GLU A 46 6.01 -10.34 -1.47
N GLU A 47 6.07 -9.31 -0.63
CA GLU A 47 5.03 -8.30 -0.46
C GLU A 47 4.83 -7.48 -1.74
N GLN A 48 5.91 -7.14 -2.45
CA GLN A 48 5.82 -6.47 -3.75
C GLN A 48 5.02 -7.29 -4.78
N ILE A 49 5.12 -8.62 -4.74
CA ILE A 49 4.37 -9.51 -5.64
C ILE A 49 2.87 -9.52 -5.29
N ILE A 50 2.51 -9.35 -4.02
CA ILE A 50 1.09 -9.26 -3.61
C ILE A 50 0.47 -7.99 -4.19
N ILE A 51 1.15 -6.85 -4.02
CA ILE A 51 0.62 -5.57 -4.49
C ILE A 51 0.64 -5.45 -6.01
N SER A 52 1.55 -6.12 -6.74
CA SER A 52 1.62 -6.00 -8.20
C SER A 52 0.41 -6.60 -8.92
N GLN A 53 -0.22 -7.61 -8.33
CA GLN A 53 -1.45 -8.19 -8.86
C GLN A 53 -2.60 -7.18 -8.74
N GLU A 54 -2.71 -6.53 -7.60
CA GLU A 54 -3.79 -5.58 -7.31
C GLU A 54 -3.55 -4.23 -8.01
N SER A 55 -2.28 -3.79 -8.07
CA SER A 55 -1.85 -2.54 -8.73
C SER A 55 -2.00 -2.54 -10.24
N SER A 56 -2.27 -3.72 -10.83
CA SER A 56 -2.66 -3.85 -12.23
C SER A 56 -4.05 -3.29 -12.53
N THR A 57 -4.90 -3.15 -11.51
CA THR A 57 -6.29 -2.67 -11.65
C THR A 57 -6.51 -1.31 -11.00
N GLU A 58 -5.79 -0.99 -9.93
CA GLU A 58 -6.02 0.16 -9.07
C GLU A 58 -4.71 0.65 -8.45
N HIS A 59 -4.52 1.96 -8.31
CA HIS A 59 -3.35 2.46 -7.60
C HIS A 59 -3.50 2.31 -6.09
N LEU A 60 -2.45 1.81 -5.42
CA LEU A 60 -2.46 1.47 -4.00
C LEU A 60 -1.45 2.30 -3.22
N MET A 61 -1.91 2.92 -2.15
CA MET A 61 -1.06 3.69 -1.25
C MET A 61 -0.45 2.82 -0.17
N LEU A 62 0.82 3.07 0.13
CA LEU A 62 1.70 2.20 0.91
C LEU A 62 2.66 3.02 1.79
N ILE A 63 3.46 2.33 2.59
CA ILE A 63 4.66 2.89 3.23
C ILE A 63 5.90 2.31 2.53
N CYS A 64 6.75 3.18 1.97
CA CYS A 64 8.01 2.78 1.37
C CYS A 64 9.06 2.41 2.43
N ARG A 65 9.48 1.14 2.43
CA ARG A 65 10.70 0.71 3.13
C ARG A 65 11.69 0.05 2.18
N PHE A 66 11.20 -0.75 1.24
CA PHE A 66 11.98 -1.36 0.16
C PHE A 66 11.79 -0.58 -1.14
N ILE A 67 12.81 -0.43 -1.99
CA ILE A 67 12.79 0.52 -3.10
C ILE A 67 12.33 -0.17 -4.41
N PHE A 68 11.08 0.05 -4.84
CA PHE A 68 10.51 -0.44 -6.11
C PHE A 68 9.97 0.68 -7.02
N TRP A 69 10.60 1.86 -6.96
CA TRP A 69 10.26 3.00 -7.81
C TRP A 69 10.30 2.64 -9.29
N ALA A 70 9.37 3.23 -10.05
CA ALA A 70 9.41 3.22 -11.50
C ALA A 70 10.64 4.01 -12.00
N ASP A 71 10.96 3.83 -13.28
CA ASP A 71 12.05 4.61 -13.89
C ASP A 71 11.77 6.11 -13.73
N LYS A 72 12.77 6.83 -13.21
CA LYS A 72 12.75 8.26 -12.87
C LYS A 72 11.95 8.67 -11.63
N GLU A 73 11.42 7.73 -10.85
CA GLU A 73 10.76 8.03 -9.57
C GLU A 73 11.69 7.77 -8.36
N PRO A 74 11.49 8.44 -7.21
CA PRO A 74 10.56 9.55 -6.99
C PRO A 74 11.10 10.85 -7.60
N ASN A 75 10.24 11.65 -8.23
CA ASN A 75 10.65 12.86 -8.93
C ASN A 75 10.14 14.18 -8.34
N SER A 76 9.23 14.12 -7.36
CA SER A 76 8.51 15.25 -6.75
C SER A 76 7.70 16.11 -7.73
N ASN A 77 7.95 16.06 -9.03
CA ASN A 77 7.27 16.80 -10.10
C ASN A 77 7.08 18.30 -9.85
N GLY A 78 7.97 18.90 -9.03
CA GLY A 78 7.86 20.29 -8.59
C GLY A 78 6.68 20.57 -7.64
N GLN A 79 6.04 19.53 -7.12
CA GLN A 79 5.00 19.54 -6.08
C GLN A 79 5.53 18.74 -4.87
N GLU A 80 5.07 18.99 -3.66
CA GLU A 80 5.54 18.23 -2.49
C GLU A 80 4.89 16.83 -2.49
N GLU A 81 5.54 15.88 -3.18
CA GLU A 81 5.10 14.49 -3.36
C GLU A 81 5.81 13.56 -2.39
N ASP A 82 5.39 13.57 -1.12
CA ASP A 82 6.05 12.78 -0.07
C ASP A 82 5.38 11.42 0.20
N CYS A 83 4.37 11.04 -0.60
CA CYS A 83 3.58 9.84 -0.38
C CYS A 83 3.67 8.87 -1.54
N ALA A 84 3.95 7.60 -1.23
CA ALA A 84 4.18 6.60 -2.24
C ALA A 84 2.91 5.88 -2.70
N LEU A 85 2.87 5.64 -4.00
CA LEU A 85 1.79 4.94 -4.68
C LEU A 85 2.38 3.81 -5.53
N ALA A 86 1.85 2.60 -5.36
CA ALA A 86 2.14 1.50 -6.27
C ALA A 86 1.22 1.53 -7.48
N GLU A 87 1.85 1.47 -8.64
CA GLU A 87 1.24 1.35 -9.95
C GLU A 87 1.69 0.04 -10.62
N SER A 88 1.26 -0.19 -11.85
CA SER A 88 1.62 -1.40 -12.61
C SER A 88 3.08 -1.39 -13.09
N SER A 89 3.67 -0.21 -13.30
CA SER A 89 5.04 -0.01 -13.81
C SER A 89 6.12 0.11 -12.73
N GLY A 90 5.72 0.15 -11.45
CA GLY A 90 6.58 0.48 -10.32
C GLY A 90 5.87 1.46 -9.38
N TRP A 91 6.61 2.03 -8.45
CA TRP A 91 6.07 3.05 -7.55
C TRP A 91 6.35 4.46 -8.06
N SER A 92 5.49 5.39 -7.70
CA SER A 92 5.65 6.82 -7.94
C SER A 92 5.32 7.57 -6.66
N ASP A 93 5.98 8.71 -6.45
CA ASP A 93 5.59 9.64 -5.40
C ASP A 93 4.43 10.52 -5.86
N TYR A 94 3.53 10.86 -4.93
CA TYR A 94 2.37 11.72 -5.17
C TYR A 94 2.13 12.66 -3.98
N PRO A 95 1.38 13.76 -4.18
CA PRO A 95 0.99 14.63 -3.08
C PRO A 95 0.16 13.85 -2.07
N CYS A 96 0.52 13.92 -0.79
CA CYS A 96 -0.16 13.16 0.27
C CYS A 96 -1.66 13.45 0.42
N SER A 97 -2.13 14.58 -0.13
CA SER A 97 -3.54 14.96 -0.20
C SER A 97 -4.34 14.21 -1.28
N SER A 98 -3.67 13.61 -2.27
CA SER A 98 -4.31 12.84 -3.33
C SER A 98 -5.00 11.59 -2.76
N THR A 99 -6.13 11.19 -3.36
CA THR A 99 -6.94 10.08 -2.83
C THR A 99 -6.81 8.82 -3.66
N PHE A 100 -6.43 7.72 -3.01
CA PHE A 100 -6.21 6.41 -3.61
C PHE A 100 -6.80 5.29 -2.76
N LYS A 101 -6.88 4.09 -3.32
CA LYS A 101 -7.10 2.89 -2.50
C LYS A 101 -5.87 2.67 -1.63
N TRP A 102 -6.06 2.02 -0.49
CA TRP A 102 -5.00 1.75 0.46
C TRP A 102 -5.05 0.30 0.92
N VAL A 103 -3.91 -0.20 1.40
CA VAL A 103 -3.80 -1.56 1.94
C VAL A 103 -3.40 -1.48 3.39
N CYS A 104 -4.18 -2.08 4.28
CA CYS A 104 -3.78 -2.28 5.66
C CYS A 104 -3.11 -3.63 5.84
N GLU A 105 -2.10 -3.70 6.71
CA GLU A 105 -1.40 -4.92 7.08
C GLU A 105 -1.50 -5.17 8.59
N ALA A 106 -1.94 -6.36 8.97
CA ALA A 106 -1.85 -6.90 10.32
C ALA A 106 -0.81 -8.03 10.35
N ALA A 107 0.39 -7.73 10.80
CA ALA A 107 1.43 -8.75 10.99
C ALA A 107 1.10 -9.62 12.21
N ILE A 108 1.22 -10.93 12.06
CA ILE A 108 1.23 -11.86 13.19
C ILE A 108 2.66 -11.90 13.72
N PHE A 109 2.91 -11.26 14.85
CA PHE A 109 4.12 -11.51 15.63
C PHE A 109 3.94 -12.85 16.35
N ILE A 110 4.48 -13.92 15.78
CA ILE A 110 4.62 -15.22 16.45
C ILE A 110 5.88 -15.21 17.30
#